data_AF-Q2TQD1-F1
#
_entry.id   AF-Q2TQD1-F1
#
_cell.length_a   1.000
_cell.length_b   1.000
_cell.length_c   1.000
_cell.angle_alpha   90.00
_cell.angle_beta   90.00
_cell.angle_gamma   90.00
#
_symmetry.space_group_name_H-M   'P 1'
#
loop_
_entity.id
_entity.type
_entity.pdbx_description
1 polymer ?
#
loop_
_entity_poly.entity_id
_entity_poly.type
_entity_poly.pdbx_seq_one_letter_code
_entity_poly.pdbx_strand_id
1 'polypeptide(L)' 'YTCVSRPGLREPRFFVAGYVDDTQFARFDSDAPNPRTEPRPPWMEQEGPEYWEEVTRDAKGAQQRFRALLNILPG' A
#
# COMPACT_ATOMS: atom_id res chain seq x y z
N TYR A 1 -1.62 -4.02 6.64
CA TYR A 1 -1.89 -2.61 6.29
C TYR A 1 -1.41 -1.74 7.43
N THR A 2 -0.68 -0.68 7.13
CA THR A 2 -0.19 0.26 8.14
C THR A 2 -0.38 1.67 7.63
N CYS A 3 -0.99 2.54 8.46
CA CYS A 3 -1.11 3.96 8.19
C CYS A 3 -0.53 4.75 9.35
N VAL A 4 0.30 5.74 9.06
CA VAL A 4 1.04 6.52 10.05
C VAL A 4 0.77 8.00 9.80
N SER A 5 0.15 8.67 10.79
CA SER A 5 -0.02 10.12 10.77
C SER A 5 1.34 10.82 10.77
N ARG A 6 1.40 12.03 10.23
CA ARG A 6 2.63 12.82 10.19
C ARG A 6 2.36 14.20 10.77
N PRO A 7 3.30 14.77 11.55
CA PRO A 7 3.18 16.16 11.97
C PRO A 7 3.10 17.10 10.76
N GLY A 8 2.25 18.13 10.86
CA GLY A 8 2.07 19.15 9.82
C GLY A 8 1.01 18.79 8.76
N LEU A 9 1.05 19.48 7.60
CA LEU A 9 0.07 19.34 6.50
C LEU A 9 0.38 18.18 5.54
N ARG A 10 1.27 17.26 5.92
CA ARG A 10 1.67 16.15 5.03
C ARG A 10 0.63 15.04 5.09
N GLU A 11 0.31 14.45 3.94
CA GLU A 11 -0.56 13.28 3.91
C GLU A 11 0.03 12.14 4.75
N PRO A 12 -0.82 11.37 5.47
CA PRO A 12 -0.38 10.18 6.21
C PRO A 12 0.36 9.20 5.29
N ARG A 13 1.41 8.57 5.82
CA ARG A 13 2.04 7.46 5.10
C ARG A 13 1.14 6.26 5.16
N PHE A 14 0.91 5.61 4.03
CA PHE A 14 0.25 4.33 3.98
C PHE A 14 1.13 3.31 3.28
N PHE A 15 1.28 2.13 3.87
CA PHE A 15 1.95 1.02 3.22
C PHE A 15 1.29 -0.31 3.56
N VAL A 16 1.38 -1.25 2.63
CA VAL A 16 0.97 -2.64 2.83
C VAL A 16 2.02 -3.55 2.22
N ALA A 17 2.27 -4.65 2.92
CA ALA A 17 3.13 -5.73 2.46
C ALA A 17 2.34 -7.04 2.58
N GLY A 18 2.33 -7.81 1.49
CA GLY A 18 1.79 -9.16 1.47
C GLY A 18 2.91 -10.16 1.73
N TYR A 19 2.66 -11.12 2.61
CA TYR A 19 3.57 -12.22 2.92
C TYR A 19 2.88 -13.55 2.62
N VAL A 20 3.64 -14.49 2.09
CA VAL A 20 3.31 -15.91 2.07
C VAL A 20 4.43 -16.60 2.85
N ASP A 21 4.07 -17.31 3.91
CA ASP A 21 5.02 -17.75 4.95
C ASP A 21 5.88 -16.57 5.42
N ASP A 22 7.21 -16.67 5.31
CA ASP A 22 8.16 -15.60 5.65
C ASP A 22 8.63 -14.79 4.43
N THR A 23 8.03 -15.01 3.25
CA THR A 23 8.43 -14.36 2.00
C THR A 23 7.49 -13.22 1.66
N GLN A 24 8.01 -11.99 1.67
CA GLN A 24 7.27 -10.85 1.16
C GLN A 24 7.07 -11.00 -0.35
N PHE A 25 5.82 -11.04 -0.83
CA PHE A 25 5.51 -11.22 -2.25
C PHE A 25 5.10 -9.93 -2.96
N ALA A 26 4.50 -8.98 -2.23
CA ALA A 26 4.05 -7.70 -2.78
C ALA A 26 4.27 -6.55 -1.78
N ARG A 27 4.46 -5.33 -2.30
CA ARG A 27 4.49 -4.11 -1.49
C ARG A 27 3.81 -2.94 -2.21
N PHE A 28 3.04 -2.16 -1.47
CA PHE A 28 2.62 -0.81 -1.85
C PHE A 28 3.13 0.18 -0.80
N ASP A 29 3.66 1.32 -1.24
CA ASP A 29 4.07 2.43 -0.39
C ASP A 29 3.61 3.76 -0.99
N SER A 30 2.80 4.52 -0.24
CA SER A 30 2.25 5.80 -0.71
C SER A 30 3.32 6.88 -0.91
N ASP A 31 4.50 6.71 -0.30
CA ASP A 31 5.62 7.64 -0.41
C ASP A 31 6.51 7.39 -1.63
N ALA A 32 6.27 6.31 -2.39
CA ALA A 32 7.02 6.05 -3.62
C ALA A 32 6.72 7.14 -4.68
N PRO A 33 7.67 7.51 -5.56
CA PRO A 33 7.44 8.50 -6.61
C PRO A 33 6.28 8.17 -7.56
N ASN A 34 6.00 6.88 -7.77
CA ASN A 34 4.82 6.40 -8.48
C ASN A 34 4.19 5.25 -7.68
N PRO A 35 3.29 5.54 -6.72
CA PRO A 35 2.70 4.54 -5.84
C PRO A 35 1.91 3.49 -6.63
N ARG A 36 2.47 2.28 -6.68
CA ARG A 36 1.87 1.08 -7.24
C ARG A 36 2.25 -0.12 -6.38
N THR A 37 1.53 -1.21 -6.51
CA THR A 37 1.92 -2.46 -5.89
C THR A 37 3.01 -3.11 -6.74
N GLU A 38 4.12 -3.48 -6.12
CA GLU A 38 5.29 -4.04 -6.80
C GLU A 38 5.51 -5.51 -6.37
N PRO A 39 5.83 -6.42 -7.32
CA PRO A 39 6.32 -7.76 -6.99
C PRO A 39 7.66 -7.68 -6.25
N ARG A 40 7.89 -8.61 -5.34
CA ARG A 40 9.16 -8.73 -4.59
C ARG A 40 9.97 -9.96 -5.00
N PRO A 41 9.38 -11.17 -5.15
CA PRO A 41 10.08 -12.35 -5.64
C PRO A 41 9.80 -12.59 -7.13
N PRO A 42 10.69 -13.32 -7.84
CA PRO A 42 10.57 -13.56 -9.28
C PRO A 42 9.27 -14.27 -9.70
N TRP A 43 8.72 -15.14 -8.86
CA TRP A 43 7.49 -15.88 -9.18
C TRP A 43 6.25 -14.97 -9.22
N MET A 44 6.30 -13.75 -8.67
CA MET A 44 5.22 -12.77 -8.83
C MET A 44 5.29 -12.03 -10.17
N GLU A 45 6.42 -12.05 -10.89
CA GLU A 45 6.56 -11.40 -12.20
C GLU A 45 5.72 -12.10 -13.30
N GLN A 46 5.29 -13.34 -13.05
CA GLN A 46 4.41 -14.08 -13.95
C GLN A 46 2.98 -13.52 -14.01
N GLU A 47 2.58 -12.73 -13.00
CA GLU A 47 1.27 -12.09 -12.96
C GLU A 47 1.18 -10.94 -13.97
N GLY A 48 0.07 -10.91 -14.70
CA GLY A 48 -0.18 -9.92 -15.73
C GLY A 48 -0.35 -8.49 -15.18
N PRO A 49 -0.23 -7.47 -16.05
CA PRO A 49 -0.45 -6.07 -15.66
C PRO A 49 -1.85 -5.83 -15.05
N GLU A 50 -2.86 -6.58 -15.48
CA GLU A 50 -4.24 -6.47 -14.98
C GLU A 50 -4.32 -6.78 -13.47
N TYR A 51 -3.61 -7.83 -13.02
CA TYR A 51 -3.52 -8.17 -11.60
C TYR A 51 -2.89 -7.04 -10.80
N TRP A 52 -1.77 -6.49 -11.29
CA TRP A 52 -1.06 -5.41 -10.61
C TRP A 52 -1.85 -4.11 -10.58
N GLU A 53 -2.59 -3.80 -11.63
CA GLU A 53 -3.49 -2.65 -11.70
C GLU A 53 -4.64 -2.79 -10.70
N GLU A 54 -5.26 -3.97 -10.61
CA GLU A 54 -6.32 -4.26 -9.65
C GLU A 54 -5.82 -4.13 -8.21
N VAL A 55 -4.73 -4.80 -7.86
CA VAL A 55 -4.17 -4.75 -6.50
C VAL A 55 -3.68 -3.33 -6.15
N THR A 56 -3.18 -2.57 -7.12
CA THR A 56 -2.82 -1.16 -6.93
C THR A 56 -4.06 -0.30 -6.64
N ARG A 57 -5.16 -0.51 -7.37
CA ARG A 57 -6.42 0.20 -7.15
C ARG A 57 -6.97 -0.09 -5.75
N ASP A 58 -6.91 -1.34 -5.31
CA ASP A 58 -7.37 -1.74 -3.97
C ASP A 58 -6.49 -1.15 -2.86
N ALA A 59 -5.17 -1.14 -3.04
CA ALA A 59 -4.25 -0.50 -2.11
C ALA A 59 -4.51 1.02 -1.99
N LYS A 60 -4.76 1.71 -3.12
CA LYS A 60 -5.17 3.12 -3.13
C LYS A 60 -6.52 3.34 -2.44
N GLY A 61 -7.48 2.45 -2.64
CA GLY A 61 -8.77 2.48 -1.94
C GLY A 61 -8.59 2.34 -0.42
N ALA A 62 -7.74 1.41 0.03
CA ALA A 62 -7.41 1.26 1.43
C ALA A 62 -6.71 2.50 2.01
N GLN A 63 -5.75 3.10 1.29
CA GLN A 63 -5.09 4.36 1.68
C GLN A 63 -6.12 5.45 2.02
N GLN A 64 -7.13 5.65 1.16
CA GLN A 64 -8.17 6.67 1.40
C GLN A 64 -9.02 6.37 2.63
N ARG A 65 -9.38 5.09 2.85
CA ARG A 65 -10.13 4.69 4.05
C ARG A 65 -9.33 4.93 5.33
N PHE A 66 -8.04 4.57 5.34
CA PHE A 66 -7.17 4.79 6.50
C PHE A 66 -6.91 6.27 6.76
N ARG A 67 -6.77 7.09 5.71
CA ARG A 67 -6.71 8.55 5.84
C ARG A 67 -7.96 9.11 6.53
N ALA A 68 -9.15 8.65 6.13
CA ALA A 68 -10.39 9.07 6.76
C ALA A 68 -10.48 8.61 8.23
N LEU A 69 -10.04 7.37 8.51
CA LEU A 69 -10.00 6.83 9.88
C LEU A 69 -9.09 7.66 10.80
N LEU A 70 -7.90 8.08 10.32
CA LEU A 70 -7.00 8.93 11.11
C LEU A 70 -7.58 10.32 11.42
N ASN A 71 -8.53 10.81 10.63
CA ASN A 71 -9.22 12.07 10.91
C ASN A 71 -10.33 11.92 11.98
N ILE A 72 -10.82 10.70 12.20
CA ILE A 72 -11.93 10.40 13.13
C ILE A 72 -11.38 9.94 14.48
N LEU A 73 -10.27 9.22 14.49
CA LEU A 73 -9.63 8.75 15.71
C LEU A 73 -8.74 9.86 16.31
N PRO A 74 -8.93 10.27 17.58
CA PRO A 74 -7.95 11.12 18.25
C PRO A 74 -6.63 10.34 18.40
N GLY A 75 -5.52 11.00 18.06
CA GLY A 75 -4.17 10.43 18.13
C GLY A 75 -3.58 10.39 19.52
#